data_AF-E1VEP8-F1
#
_entry.id   AF-E1VEP8-F1
#
_cell.length_a   1.000
_cell.length_b   1.000
_cell.length_c   1.000
_cell.angle_alpha   90.00
_cell.angle_beta   90.00
_cell.angle_gamma   90.00
#
_symmetry.space_group_name_H-M   'P 1'
#
loop_
_entity.id
_entity.type
_entity.pdbx_description
1 polymer ?
#
loop_
_entity_poly.entity_id
_entity_poly.type
_entity_poly.pdbx_seq_one_letter_code
_entity_poly.pdbx_strand_id
1 'polypeptide(L)'
;AVAVLKGESYVHGTVYFTQESENAPVCITGEIKDLDADAKRGMHVHEFGDNTNGCTSAGPHYNPSKKHHGAPSDSERHVGDL
;
A
#
# COMPACT_ATOMS: atom_id res chain seq x y z
N ALA A 1 7.70 10.55 2.59
CA ALA A 1 6.66 10.63 1.53
C ALA A 1 5.28 10.54 2.14
N VAL A 2 4.23 10.94 1.41
CA VAL A 2 2.83 10.88 1.86
C VAL A 2 1.93 10.43 0.71
N ALA A 3 0.93 9.60 1.01
CA ALA A 3 -0.12 9.18 0.10
C ALA A 3 -1.49 9.52 0.71
N VAL A 4 -2.32 10.24 -0.05
CA VAL A 4 -3.69 10.56 0.35
C VAL A 4 -4.63 9.60 -0.36
N LEU A 5 -5.34 8.78 0.40
CA LEU A 5 -6.25 7.76 -0.12
C LEU A 5 -7.63 8.37 -0.35
N LYS A 6 -8.10 8.31 -1.59
CA LYS A 6 -9.42 8.76 -2.04
C LYS A 6 -9.96 7.82 -3.10
N GLY A 7 -11.29 7.72 -3.20
CA GLY A 7 -12.00 6.98 -4.23
C GLY A 7 -13.49 7.32 -4.22
N GLU A 8 -14.28 6.54 -4.95
CA GLU A 8 -15.74 6.72 -5.04
C GLU A 8 -16.48 6.24 -3.78
N SER A 9 -15.84 5.41 -2.95
CA SER A 9 -16.38 5.00 -1.64
C SER A 9 -16.17 6.07 -0.57
N TYR A 10 -16.82 5.92 0.58
CA TYR A 10 -16.59 6.78 1.74
C TYR A 10 -15.22 6.55 2.43
N VAL A 11 -14.53 5.44 2.13
CA VAL A 11 -13.20 5.14 2.67
C VAL A 11 -12.18 6.17 2.19
N HIS A 12 -11.48 6.79 3.13
CA HIS A 12 -10.45 7.78 2.86
C HIS A 12 -9.39 7.78 3.96
N GLY A 13 -8.22 8.34 3.69
CA GLY A 13 -7.15 8.33 4.67
C GLY A 13 -5.88 9.01 4.21
N THR A 14 -4.88 9.00 5.07
CA THR A 14 -3.53 9.48 4.75
C THR A 14 -2.51 8.54 5.35
N VAL A 15 -1.55 8.14 4.52
CA VAL A 15 -0.43 7.25 4.88
C VAL A 15 0.87 8.01 4.69
N TYR A 16 1.75 7.92 5.69
CA TYR A 16 3.05 8.56 5.75
C TYR A 16 4.14 7.48 5.71
N PHE A 17 5.19 7.77 4.95
CA PHE A 17 6.36 6.92 4.82
C PHE A 17 7.58 7.72 5.23
N THR A 18 8.36 7.19 6.17
CA THR A 18 9.64 7.79 6.60
C THR A 18 10.73 6.74 6.52
N GLN A 19 11.93 7.16 6.08
CA GLN A 19 13.09 6.30 5.96
C GLN A 19 14.33 7.17 6.24
N GLU A 20 15.12 6.82 7.25
CA GLU A 20 16.23 7.65 7.71
C GLU A 20 17.42 7.64 6.76
N SER A 21 17.62 6.54 6.05
CA SER A 21 18.67 6.34 5.06
C SER A 21 18.30 5.19 4.12
N GLU A 22 19.01 5.04 3.00
CA GLU A 22 18.72 4.01 1.98
C GLU A 22 18.62 2.58 2.52
N ASN A 23 19.46 2.24 3.52
CA ASN A 23 19.51 0.91 4.12
C ASN A 23 18.66 0.77 5.39
N ALA A 24 18.02 1.85 5.86
CA ALA A 24 17.12 1.79 7.01
C ALA A 24 15.73 1.26 6.59
N PRO A 25 15.00 0.58 7.50
CA PRO A 25 13.63 0.19 7.21
C PRO A 25 12.73 1.42 7.00
N VAL A 26 11.68 1.23 6.19
CA VAL A 26 10.63 2.25 6.02
C VAL A 26 9.63 2.12 7.16
N CYS A 27 9.40 3.22 7.89
CA CYS A 27 8.31 3.31 8.85
C CYS A 27 7.05 3.85 8.14
N ILE A 28 5.98 3.07 8.21
CA ILE A 28 4.67 3.38 7.63
C ILE A 28 3.70 3.70 8.76
N THR A 29 3.10 4.88 8.74
CA THR A 29 2.08 5.31 9.72
C THR A 29 0.93 5.99 9.00
N GLY A 30 -0.24 6.10 9.63
CA GLY A 30 -1.37 6.76 8.99
C GLY A 30 -2.69 6.46 9.66
N GLU A 31 -3.74 7.03 9.08
CA GLU A 31 -5.12 6.84 9.50
C GLU A 31 -5.99 6.61 8.26
N ILE A 32 -6.84 5.59 8.31
CA ILE A 32 -7.85 5.28 7.29
C ILE A 32 -9.19 5.20 8.01
N LYS A 33 -10.18 5.93 7.49
CA LYS A 33 -11.50 6.12 8.09
C LYS A 33 -12.57 5.41 7.28
N ASP A 34 -13.72 5.25 7.93
CA ASP A 34 -14.95 4.71 7.33
C ASP A 34 -14.79 3.30 6.74
N LEU A 35 -13.87 2.52 7.32
CA LEU A 35 -13.76 1.08 7.12
C LEU A 35 -14.84 0.36 7.93
N ASP A 36 -15.30 -0.79 7.45
CA ASP A 36 -16.17 -1.67 8.22
C ASP A 36 -15.50 -2.06 9.54
N ALA A 37 -16.27 -1.98 10.63
CA ALA A 37 -15.83 -2.40 11.95
C ALA A 37 -15.47 -3.90 11.98
N ASP A 38 -14.52 -4.26 12.84
CA ASP A 38 -14.10 -5.64 13.10
C ASP A 38 -13.66 -6.45 11.85
N ALA A 39 -13.19 -5.76 10.82
CA ALA A 39 -12.75 -6.38 9.58
C ALA A 39 -11.23 -6.31 9.39
N LYS A 40 -10.67 -7.33 8.71
CA LYS A 40 -9.33 -7.27 8.12
C LYS A 40 -9.45 -6.82 6.66
N ARG A 41 -8.50 -5.97 6.23
CA ARG A 41 -8.42 -5.42 4.87
C ARG A 41 -6.98 -5.59 4.37
N GLY A 42 -6.82 -5.94 3.11
CA GLY A 42 -5.50 -5.96 2.47
C GLY A 42 -5.00 -4.53 2.27
N MET A 43 -3.69 -4.34 2.39
CA MET A 43 -3.03 -3.08 2.14
C MET A 43 -1.81 -3.36 1.28
N HIS A 44 -1.65 -2.65 0.17
CA HIS A 44 -0.53 -2.91 -0.74
C HIS A 44 0.00 -1.60 -1.36
N VAL A 45 1.27 -1.64 -1.74
CA VAL A 45 1.86 -0.67 -2.67
C VAL A 45 1.75 -1.25 -4.08
N HIS A 46 1.10 -0.49 -4.96
CA HIS A 46 0.93 -0.87 -6.37
C HIS A 46 2.04 -0.26 -7.25
N GLU A 47 2.21 -0.83 -8.44
CA GLU A 47 3.34 -0.52 -9.33
C GLU A 47 3.29 0.91 -9.89
N PHE A 48 2.10 1.42 -10.20
CA PHE A 48 1.94 2.71 -10.88
C PHE A 48 1.26 3.74 -9.99
N GLY A 49 1.82 4.96 -9.98
CA GLY A 49 1.16 6.15 -9.46
C GLY A 49 0.14 6.75 -10.44
N ASP A 50 -0.59 5.90 -11.15
CA ASP A 50 -1.55 6.30 -12.18
C ASP A 50 -2.98 6.20 -11.65
N ASN A 51 -3.70 7.33 -11.72
CA ASN A 51 -5.08 7.47 -11.28
C ASN A 51 -6.05 7.81 -12.44
N THR A 52 -5.63 7.65 -13.70
CA THR A 52 -6.43 7.99 -14.90
C THR A 52 -7.76 7.23 -15.00
N ASN A 53 -7.83 6.02 -14.45
CA ASN A 53 -9.05 5.21 -14.31
C ASN A 53 -9.28 4.80 -12.84
N GLY A 54 -9.12 5.76 -11.93
CA GLY A 54 -9.16 5.51 -10.49
C GLY A 54 -8.09 4.50 -10.05
N CYS A 55 -8.38 3.73 -9.00
CA CYS A 55 -7.43 2.74 -8.45
C CYS A 55 -7.11 1.60 -9.43
N THR A 56 -7.93 1.37 -10.46
CA THR A 56 -7.69 0.33 -11.47
C THR A 56 -6.40 0.57 -12.23
N SER A 57 -6.06 1.83 -12.51
CA SER A 57 -4.83 2.19 -13.24
C SER A 57 -3.55 2.00 -12.43
N ALA A 58 -3.64 1.79 -11.10
CA ALA A 58 -2.47 1.56 -10.26
C ALA A 58 -1.72 0.25 -10.61
N GLY A 59 -2.36 -0.66 -11.33
CA GLY A 59 -1.75 -1.90 -11.82
C GLY A 59 -1.63 -2.98 -10.74
N PRO A 60 -0.71 -3.96 -10.89
CA PRO A 60 -0.50 -5.02 -9.91
C PRO A 60 0.24 -4.50 -8.66
N HIS A 61 0.44 -5.39 -7.69
CA HIS A 61 1.32 -5.11 -6.55
C HIS A 61 2.74 -4.85 -7.05
N TYR A 62 3.45 -3.91 -6.41
CA TYR A 62 4.83 -3.63 -6.75
C TYR A 62 5.72 -4.87 -6.47
N ASN A 63 6.23 -5.48 -7.54
CA ASN A 63 6.95 -6.76 -7.48
C ASN A 63 8.21 -6.77 -8.39
N PRO A 64 9.22 -5.96 -8.08
CA PRO A 64 10.45 -5.90 -8.87
C PRO A 64 11.23 -7.23 -8.88
N SER A 65 11.05 -8.07 -7.85
CA SER A 65 11.75 -9.35 -7.70
C SER A 65 10.98 -10.56 -8.28
N LYS A 66 9.80 -10.34 -8.87
CA LYS A 66 8.96 -11.38 -9.51
C LYS A 66 8.65 -12.59 -8.60
N LYS A 67 8.35 -12.31 -7.34
CA LYS A 67 7.94 -13.32 -6.36
C LYS A 67 6.44 -13.58 -6.41
N HIS A 68 5.97 -14.60 -5.72
CA HIS A 68 4.55 -14.76 -5.41
C HIS A 68 4.11 -13.82 -4.28
N HIS A 69 2.81 -13.59 -4.18
CA HIS A 69 2.19 -12.83 -3.09
C HIS A 69 2.36 -13.57 -1.75
N GLY A 70 2.59 -12.83 -0.66
CA GLY A 70 2.76 -13.40 0.67
C GLY A 70 2.50 -12.40 1.80
N ALA A 71 2.58 -12.86 3.05
CA ALA A 71 2.45 -12.00 4.21
C ALA A 71 3.72 -11.15 4.41
N PRO A 72 3.66 -10.03 5.16
CA PRO A 72 4.84 -9.19 5.38
C PRO A 72 6.02 -9.88 6.06
N SER A 73 5.76 -10.91 6.87
CA SER A 73 6.81 -11.70 7.52
C SER A 73 7.44 -12.76 6.61
N ASP A 74 6.85 -13.04 5.45
CA ASP A 74 7.28 -14.13 4.58
C ASP A 74 8.49 -13.70 3.75
N SER A 75 9.40 -14.65 3.51
CA SER A 75 10.52 -14.46 2.59
C SER A 75 10.09 -14.48 1.12
N GLU A 76 8.98 -15.15 0.83
CA GLU A 76 8.30 -15.17 -0.47
C GLU A 76 7.09 -14.22 -0.41
N ARG A 77 7.26 -13.01 -0.95
CA ARG A 77 6.25 -11.95 -1.00
C ARG A 77 6.61 -10.93 -2.07
N HIS A 78 5.65 -10.14 -2.52
CA HIS A 78 5.95 -8.92 -3.24
C HIS A 78 6.53 -7.86 -2.30
N VAL A 79 7.30 -6.92 -2.86
CA VAL A 79 7.80 -5.76 -2.09
C VAL A 79 6.63 -4.90 -1.60
N GLY A 80 5.57 -4.81 -2.38
CA GLY A 80 4.37 -4.04 -2.03
C GLY A 80 3.37 -4.71 -1.09
N ASP A 81 3.59 -5.95 -0.63
CA ASP A 81 2.61 -6.66 0.23
C ASP A 81 2.69 -6.16 1.69
N LEU A 82 1.73 -5.39 2.22
CA LEU A 82 1.81 -4.80 3.57
C LEU A 82 0.92 -5.47 4.61
#